data_AF-A0A2T2PCJ6-F1
#
_entry.id   AF-A0A2T2PCJ6-F1
#
_cell.length_a   1.000
_cell.length_b   1.000
_cell.length_c   1.000
_cell.angle_alpha   90.00
_cell.angle_beta   90.00
_cell.angle_gamma   90.00
#
_symmetry.space_group_name_H-M   'P 1'
#
loop_
_entity.id
_entity.type
_entity.pdbx_description
1 polymer ?
#
loop_
_entity_poly.entity_id
_entity_poly.type
_entity_poly.pdbx_seq_one_letter_code
_entity_poly.pdbx_strand_id
1 'polypeptide(L)'
;MDYPDILNTKPLAHSVSADPSAGDKLPPALTHPHAPTRGSKHIFAFWDSGLESLPPYLKRNILSWYKRYSPLGWTIYVLDNITDSPRNVSNFLDTTSRSVVPLAFTQRDVNGTYSAQHTSDLIRYPLLLRYGGVYLDVGILQFGDLDWIWTQHIANPSSPYDFAGFTMGDAPELSIVNFSFMAAADNPLVERAHRILLKMWEGKSSTAGMHGHPLVAHVPLLRVPQEVEVDDEASGKMKIDDERMTDYAIQIQAMGAAQRWVDDEEGWDGPKYVREKAWLLSMLDGAFVHEQMTSWSGQKQFDLLSMDLPAPGDEETAEQALARKVVEGVVGKSWCLKLSHGISAKLFGGDTLGMLWRKYDGSDNVDGTYGGWLRWAQVNRTRETPPEPMRIPVYEPTMRGRIPELSSQ
;
A
#
# COMPACT_ATOMS: atom_id res chain seq x y z
N MET A 1 2.59 -22.48 20.04
CA MET A 1 2.51 -21.78 21.34
C MET A 1 1.16 -21.08 21.41
N ASP A 2 0.51 -21.04 22.58
CA ASP A 2 -0.72 -20.28 22.77
C ASP A 2 -0.35 -18.84 23.14
N TYR A 3 -0.64 -17.91 22.24
CA TYR A 3 -0.40 -16.49 22.47
C TYR A 3 -1.53 -15.87 23.31
N PRO A 4 -1.26 -14.81 24.10
CA PRO A 4 -2.29 -14.07 24.81
C PRO A 4 -3.35 -13.50 23.86
N ASP A 5 -4.57 -13.32 24.36
CA ASP A 5 -5.61 -12.59 23.63
C ASP A 5 -5.20 -11.13 23.43
N ILE A 6 -5.54 -10.57 22.27
CA ILE A 6 -5.28 -9.17 21.93
C ILE A 6 -6.55 -8.35 22.13
N LEU A 7 -6.44 -7.24 22.88
CA LEU A 7 -7.56 -6.33 23.15
C LEU A 7 -8.21 -5.79 21.86
N ASN A 8 -9.54 -5.66 21.86
CA ASN A 8 -10.37 -5.21 20.72
C ASN A 8 -10.31 -6.13 19.49
N THR A 9 -9.92 -7.40 19.68
CA THR A 9 -9.85 -8.39 18.60
C THR A 9 -10.63 -9.64 18.95
N LYS A 10 -11.19 -10.25 17.91
CA LYS A 10 -11.85 -11.56 17.95
C LYS A 10 -11.17 -12.53 17.00
N PRO A 11 -11.36 -13.85 17.18
CA PRO A 11 -10.96 -14.84 16.19
C PRO A 11 -11.57 -14.56 14.82
N LEU A 12 -10.90 -15.00 13.75
CA LEU A 12 -11.47 -15.00 12.41
C LEU A 12 -12.76 -15.84 12.37
N ALA A 13 -13.77 -15.39 11.62
CA ALA A 13 -15.06 -16.07 11.49
C ALA A 13 -15.02 -17.31 10.57
N HIS A 14 -13.88 -17.57 9.94
CA HIS A 14 -13.65 -18.65 8.98
C HIS A 14 -12.32 -19.33 9.26
N SER A 15 -12.21 -20.59 8.81
CA SER A 15 -10.94 -21.31 8.84
C SER A 15 -9.96 -20.75 7.83
N VAL A 16 -8.69 -20.62 8.23
CA VAL A 16 -7.59 -20.25 7.32
C VAL A 16 -7.08 -21.45 6.53
N SER A 17 -6.44 -21.19 5.38
CA SER A 17 -5.74 -22.24 4.64
C SER A 17 -4.57 -22.81 5.46
N ALA A 18 -4.31 -24.11 5.28
CA ALA A 18 -3.20 -24.79 5.95
C ALA A 18 -1.83 -24.20 5.56
N ASP A 19 -0.84 -24.39 6.43
CA ASP A 19 0.55 -24.09 6.13
C ASP A 19 1.03 -24.85 4.89
N PRO A 20 1.83 -24.23 4.01
CA PRO A 20 2.65 -24.99 3.08
C PRO A 20 3.46 -26.05 3.84
N SER A 21 3.59 -27.26 3.31
CA SER A 21 4.34 -28.34 3.95
C SER A 21 5.80 -27.94 4.17
N ALA A 22 6.36 -28.24 5.35
CA ALA A 22 7.77 -28.01 5.69
C ALA A 22 8.70 -28.53 4.58
N GLY A 23 9.32 -27.59 3.85
CA GLY A 23 10.04 -27.82 2.58
C GLY A 23 9.66 -26.84 1.45
N ASP A 24 8.87 -25.81 1.79
CA ASP A 24 8.10 -24.82 1.02
C ASP A 24 8.25 -24.80 -0.51
N LYS A 25 7.30 -25.46 -1.17
CA LYS A 25 6.78 -24.92 -2.43
C LYS A 25 5.69 -23.91 -2.09
N LEU A 26 5.81 -22.70 -2.64
CA LEU A 26 4.72 -21.71 -2.62
C LEU A 26 3.44 -22.36 -3.17
N PRO A 27 2.25 -22.02 -2.63
CA PRO A 27 0.97 -22.49 -3.17
C PRO A 27 0.92 -22.30 -4.70
N PRO A 28 0.47 -23.32 -5.48
CA PRO A 28 0.37 -23.20 -6.94
C PRO A 28 -0.45 -22.00 -7.39
N ALA A 29 -1.50 -21.64 -6.64
CA ALA A 29 -2.33 -20.47 -6.90
C ALA A 29 -1.56 -19.13 -6.82
N LEU A 30 -0.44 -19.06 -6.09
CA LEU A 30 0.43 -17.88 -6.06
C LEU A 30 1.45 -17.87 -7.20
N THR A 31 1.93 -19.05 -7.62
CA THR A 31 2.99 -19.14 -8.63
C THR A 31 2.44 -19.15 -10.06
N HIS A 32 1.24 -19.71 -10.25
CA HIS A 32 0.53 -19.84 -11.53
C HIS A 32 -0.95 -19.44 -11.35
N PRO A 33 -1.23 -18.17 -11.00
CA PRO A 33 -2.59 -17.73 -10.79
C PRO A 33 -3.39 -17.77 -12.11
N HIS A 34 -4.68 -18.08 -12.03
CA HIS A 34 -5.59 -17.95 -13.18
C HIS A 34 -5.79 -16.49 -13.56
N ALA A 35 -6.19 -16.23 -14.81
CA ALA A 35 -6.48 -14.88 -15.28
C ALA A 35 -7.53 -14.19 -14.36
N PRO A 36 -7.32 -12.92 -13.96
CA PRO A 36 -8.27 -12.24 -13.10
C PRO A 36 -9.59 -11.99 -13.83
N THR A 37 -10.69 -12.10 -13.09
CA THR A 37 -12.05 -11.81 -13.59
C THR A 37 -12.47 -10.41 -13.17
N ARG A 38 -13.00 -9.60 -14.09
CA ARG A 38 -13.43 -8.23 -13.77
C ARG A 38 -14.48 -8.21 -12.64
N GLY A 39 -14.33 -7.28 -11.70
CA GLY A 39 -15.26 -7.08 -10.58
C GLY A 39 -15.19 -8.16 -9.50
N SER A 40 -14.09 -8.91 -9.41
CA SER A 40 -13.92 -9.99 -8.44
C SER A 40 -12.91 -9.66 -7.34
N LYS A 41 -12.78 -10.55 -6.36
CA LYS A 41 -11.90 -10.41 -5.19
C LYS A 41 -10.43 -10.69 -5.56
N HIS A 42 -9.66 -9.64 -5.83
CA HIS A 42 -8.24 -9.72 -6.19
C HIS A 42 -7.37 -8.91 -5.24
N ILE A 43 -6.22 -9.46 -4.84
CA ILE A 43 -5.15 -8.72 -4.19
C ILE A 43 -3.98 -8.65 -5.18
N PHE A 44 -3.74 -7.48 -5.77
CA PHE A 44 -2.58 -7.22 -6.62
C PHE A 44 -1.43 -6.65 -5.79
N ALA A 45 -0.23 -7.15 -6.05
CA ALA A 45 1.02 -6.64 -5.52
C ALA A 45 2.10 -6.75 -6.59
N PHE A 46 3.25 -6.10 -6.39
CA PHE A 46 4.34 -6.11 -7.35
C PHE A 46 5.69 -6.34 -6.67
N TRP A 47 6.52 -7.16 -7.32
CA TRP A 47 7.94 -7.29 -7.01
C TRP A 47 8.69 -7.53 -8.32
N ASP A 48 9.53 -6.58 -8.72
CA ASP A 48 10.16 -6.52 -10.05
C ASP A 48 10.93 -7.80 -10.42
N SER A 49 11.56 -8.40 -9.42
CA SER A 49 12.41 -9.57 -9.47
C SER A 49 11.68 -10.86 -9.10
N GLY A 50 10.34 -10.86 -9.06
CA GLY A 50 9.51 -12.05 -8.93
C GLY A 50 9.24 -12.51 -7.48
N LEU A 51 8.11 -13.19 -7.29
CA LEU A 51 7.65 -13.72 -5.99
C LEU A 51 8.71 -14.58 -5.28
N GLU A 52 9.51 -15.33 -6.02
CA GLU A 52 10.52 -16.23 -5.47
C GLU A 52 11.67 -15.46 -4.80
N SER A 53 12.02 -14.28 -5.32
CA SER A 53 13.11 -13.44 -4.79
C SER A 53 12.69 -12.51 -3.65
N LEU A 54 11.40 -12.47 -3.30
CA LEU A 54 10.94 -11.71 -2.14
C LEU A 54 11.75 -12.11 -0.89
N PRO A 55 12.28 -11.13 -0.14
CA PRO A 55 12.82 -11.37 1.19
C PRO A 55 11.83 -12.17 2.04
N PRO A 56 12.31 -13.12 2.88
CA PRO A 56 11.40 -14.02 3.60
C PRO A 56 10.32 -13.32 4.43
N TYR A 57 10.62 -12.18 5.08
CA TYR A 57 9.63 -11.41 5.84
C TYR A 57 8.51 -10.79 5.01
N LEU A 58 8.78 -10.45 3.74
CA LEU A 58 7.74 -10.02 2.81
C LEU A 58 6.97 -11.22 2.25
N LYS A 59 7.66 -12.33 1.98
CA LYS A 59 7.01 -13.58 1.56
C LYS A 59 6.01 -14.09 2.62
N ARG A 60 6.33 -13.94 3.91
CA ARG A 60 5.40 -14.21 5.03
C ARG A 60 4.16 -13.31 5.00
N ASN A 61 4.25 -12.06 4.55
CA ASN A 61 3.07 -11.21 4.32
C ASN A 61 2.15 -11.82 3.25
N ILE A 62 2.72 -12.18 2.10
CA ILE A 62 1.96 -12.79 0.98
C ILE A 62 1.27 -14.08 1.43
N LEU A 63 2.00 -14.95 2.14
CA LEU A 63 1.44 -16.19 2.67
C LEU A 63 0.34 -15.94 3.70
N SER A 64 0.48 -14.91 4.54
CA SER A 64 -0.56 -14.52 5.49
C SER A 64 -1.82 -14.03 4.77
N TRP A 65 -1.68 -13.23 3.71
CA TRP A 65 -2.82 -12.82 2.88
C TRP A 65 -3.47 -14.03 2.21
N TYR A 66 -2.68 -14.94 1.64
CA TYR A 66 -3.19 -16.16 1.03
C TYR A 66 -3.99 -17.00 2.03
N LYS A 67 -3.42 -17.29 3.19
CA LYS A 67 -4.08 -18.09 4.25
C LYS A 67 -5.38 -17.47 4.70
N ARG A 68 -5.39 -16.15 4.87
CA ARG A 68 -6.54 -15.42 5.38
C ARG A 68 -7.65 -15.25 4.36
N TYR A 69 -7.32 -14.95 3.11
CA TYR A 69 -8.29 -14.48 2.12
C TYR A 69 -8.63 -15.49 1.03
N SER A 70 -7.76 -16.45 0.73
CA SER A 70 -8.09 -17.48 -0.28
C SER A 70 -9.33 -18.32 0.07
N PRO A 71 -9.61 -18.70 1.35
CA PRO A 71 -10.85 -19.38 1.70
C PRO A 71 -12.12 -18.54 1.44
N LEU A 72 -11.97 -17.21 1.37
CA LEU A 72 -13.07 -16.26 1.11
C LEU A 72 -13.22 -15.92 -0.38
N GLY A 73 -12.47 -16.61 -1.25
CA GLY A 73 -12.51 -16.45 -2.70
C GLY A 73 -11.58 -15.38 -3.25
N TRP A 74 -10.64 -14.85 -2.47
CA TRP A 74 -9.64 -13.91 -2.98
C TRP A 74 -8.52 -14.63 -3.72
N THR A 75 -8.12 -14.07 -4.87
CA THR A 75 -6.90 -14.48 -5.57
C THR A 75 -5.81 -13.44 -5.37
N ILE A 76 -4.59 -13.90 -5.07
CA ILE A 76 -3.44 -13.03 -4.79
C ILE A 76 -2.48 -13.10 -5.98
N TYR A 77 -2.18 -11.94 -6.55
CA TYR A 77 -1.33 -11.75 -7.71
C TYR A 77 -0.09 -10.95 -7.30
N VAL A 78 1.07 -11.61 -7.21
CA VAL A 78 2.35 -10.92 -7.07
C VAL A 78 2.99 -10.84 -8.45
N LEU A 79 2.78 -9.70 -9.10
CA LEU A 79 3.21 -9.44 -10.47
C LEU A 79 4.70 -9.05 -10.53
N ASP A 80 5.32 -9.27 -11.68
CA ASP A 80 6.73 -8.97 -11.94
C ASP A 80 6.96 -8.46 -13.38
N ASN A 81 8.20 -8.12 -13.73
CA ASN A 81 8.59 -7.74 -15.08
C ASN A 81 9.57 -8.73 -15.74
N ILE A 82 9.64 -9.95 -15.20
CA ILE A 82 10.54 -11.00 -15.68
C ILE A 82 10.00 -11.57 -16.99
N THR A 83 10.84 -11.60 -18.03
CA THR A 83 10.49 -12.19 -19.32
C THR A 83 10.04 -13.64 -19.13
N ASP A 84 8.96 -14.03 -19.81
CA ASP A 84 8.34 -15.37 -19.76
C ASP A 84 7.79 -15.80 -18.38
N SER A 85 7.80 -14.92 -17.37
CA SER A 85 7.13 -15.20 -16.10
C SER A 85 5.61 -15.32 -16.33
N PRO A 86 4.93 -16.32 -15.75
CA PRO A 86 3.46 -16.38 -15.78
C PRO A 86 2.82 -15.18 -15.07
N ARG A 87 3.57 -14.49 -14.21
CA ARG A 87 3.14 -13.31 -13.44
C ARG A 87 3.67 -12.00 -14.03
N ASN A 88 4.25 -12.03 -15.22
CA ASN A 88 4.64 -10.82 -15.91
C ASN A 88 3.43 -9.91 -16.11
N VAL A 89 3.56 -8.62 -15.83
CA VAL A 89 2.48 -7.62 -15.97
C VAL A 89 1.80 -7.67 -17.35
N SER A 90 2.53 -7.98 -18.42
CA SER A 90 1.99 -8.06 -19.79
C SER A 90 0.93 -9.15 -19.99
N ASN A 91 0.88 -10.15 -19.10
CA ASN A 91 -0.19 -11.15 -19.10
C ASN A 91 -1.51 -10.61 -18.52
N PHE A 92 -1.48 -9.47 -17.83
CA PHE A 92 -2.61 -8.90 -17.09
C PHE A 92 -3.07 -7.56 -17.66
N LEU A 93 -2.16 -6.80 -18.26
CA LEU A 93 -2.40 -5.49 -18.86
C LEU A 93 -1.90 -5.46 -20.30
N ASP A 94 -2.56 -4.70 -21.16
CA ASP A 94 -2.00 -4.38 -22.48
C ASP A 94 -0.86 -3.35 -22.31
N THR A 95 0.34 -3.85 -22.06
CA THR A 95 1.54 -3.01 -21.85
C THR A 95 2.07 -2.40 -23.15
N THR A 96 1.41 -2.66 -24.29
CA THR A 96 1.74 -2.05 -25.59
C THR A 96 0.89 -0.82 -25.86
N SER A 97 -0.23 -0.65 -25.16
CA SER A 97 -1.10 0.51 -25.30
C SER A 97 -0.67 1.68 -24.42
N ARG A 98 -0.52 2.85 -25.05
CA ARG A 98 -0.24 4.13 -24.37
C ARG A 98 -1.40 4.67 -23.54
N SER A 99 -2.59 4.10 -23.71
CA SER A 99 -3.74 4.39 -22.85
C SER A 99 -3.74 3.58 -21.55
N VAL A 100 -2.78 2.64 -21.38
CA VAL A 100 -2.69 1.75 -20.22
C VAL A 100 -1.38 1.98 -19.46
N VAL A 101 -0.26 2.15 -20.17
CA VAL A 101 1.06 2.42 -19.56
C VAL A 101 1.83 3.47 -20.39
N PRO A 102 2.75 4.24 -19.81
CA PRO A 102 3.53 5.21 -20.58
C PRO A 102 4.55 4.53 -21.48
N LEU A 103 5.02 5.26 -22.50
CA LEU A 103 6.02 4.75 -23.46
C LEU A 103 7.29 4.23 -22.76
N ALA A 104 7.75 4.92 -21.70
CA ALA A 104 8.90 4.47 -20.90
C ALA A 104 8.68 3.08 -20.28
N PHE A 105 7.46 2.74 -19.88
CA PHE A 105 7.16 1.38 -19.40
C PHE A 105 7.27 0.37 -20.55
N THR A 106 6.61 0.64 -21.68
CA THR A 106 6.61 -0.25 -22.86
C THR A 106 8.02 -0.52 -23.37
N GLN A 107 8.87 0.50 -23.37
CA GLN A 107 10.27 0.43 -23.83
C GLN A 107 11.25 -0.07 -22.77
N ARG A 108 10.79 -0.37 -21.54
CA ARG A 108 11.63 -0.72 -20.39
C ARG A 108 12.70 0.35 -20.09
N ASP A 109 12.31 1.61 -20.24
CA ASP A 109 13.12 2.83 -20.04
C ASP A 109 12.64 3.64 -18.82
N VAL A 110 11.99 2.99 -17.85
CA VAL A 110 11.72 3.61 -16.54
C VAL A 110 13.02 3.60 -15.74
N ASN A 111 13.61 4.78 -15.54
CA ASN A 111 14.97 4.96 -15.02
C ASN A 111 15.00 5.58 -13.61
N GLY A 112 16.21 5.61 -13.04
CA GLY A 112 16.50 6.19 -11.73
C GLY A 112 16.55 5.17 -10.59
N THR A 113 17.03 5.60 -9.42
CA THR A 113 17.26 4.77 -8.23
C THR A 113 16.02 3.99 -7.77
N TYR A 114 14.82 4.50 -8.06
CA TYR A 114 13.54 3.91 -7.64
C TYR A 114 12.70 3.37 -8.82
N SER A 115 13.33 3.02 -9.94
CA SER A 115 12.64 2.55 -11.15
C SER A 115 11.68 1.39 -10.91
N ALA A 116 12.05 0.40 -10.09
CA ALA A 116 11.18 -0.72 -9.72
C ALA A 116 9.91 -0.26 -8.98
N GLN A 117 10.02 0.77 -8.14
CA GLN A 117 8.88 1.35 -7.46
C GLN A 117 8.01 2.19 -8.41
N HIS A 118 8.61 3.00 -9.27
CA HIS A 118 7.85 3.74 -10.27
C HIS A 118 7.14 2.80 -11.25
N THR A 119 7.76 1.66 -11.59
CA THR A 119 7.12 0.59 -12.37
C THR A 119 5.87 0.06 -11.66
N SER A 120 5.99 -0.20 -10.36
CA SER A 120 4.87 -0.58 -9.50
C SER A 120 3.75 0.47 -9.53
N ASP A 121 4.09 1.76 -9.37
CA ASP A 121 3.15 2.89 -9.39
C ASP A 121 2.35 2.98 -10.70
N LEU A 122 3.02 2.73 -11.83
CA LEU A 122 2.43 2.82 -13.17
C LEU A 122 1.38 1.73 -13.45
N ILE A 123 1.42 0.60 -12.74
CA ILE A 123 0.50 -0.52 -13.00
C ILE A 123 -0.67 -0.59 -12.01
N ARG A 124 -0.61 0.14 -10.87
CA ARG A 124 -1.64 0.05 -9.81
C ARG A 124 -3.02 0.45 -10.31
N TYR A 125 -3.11 1.62 -10.94
CA TYR A 125 -4.36 2.14 -11.48
C TYR A 125 -4.94 1.29 -12.62
N PRO A 126 -4.19 0.93 -13.68
CA PRO A 126 -4.75 0.15 -14.77
C PRO A 126 -5.20 -1.26 -14.31
N LEU A 127 -4.54 -1.88 -13.33
CA LEU A 127 -5.02 -3.13 -12.73
C LEU A 127 -6.39 -2.95 -12.06
N LEU A 128 -6.53 -1.93 -11.22
CA LEU A 128 -7.79 -1.64 -10.54
C LEU A 128 -8.89 -1.23 -11.52
N LEU A 129 -8.58 -0.43 -12.55
CA LEU A 129 -9.56 -0.06 -13.58
C LEU A 129 -10.05 -1.28 -14.33
N ARG A 130 -9.15 -2.19 -14.71
CA ARG A 130 -9.51 -3.37 -15.50
C ARG A 130 -10.26 -4.42 -14.69
N TYR A 131 -9.86 -4.65 -13.44
CA TYR A 131 -10.31 -5.81 -12.67
C TYR A 131 -11.04 -5.47 -11.38
N GLY A 132 -10.88 -4.26 -10.84
CA GLY A 132 -11.22 -3.95 -9.44
C GLY A 132 -10.33 -4.71 -8.45
N GLY A 133 -10.76 -4.78 -7.20
CA GLY A 133 -10.05 -5.47 -6.12
C GLY A 133 -9.22 -4.51 -5.28
N VAL A 134 -8.14 -5.01 -4.69
CA VAL A 134 -7.19 -4.22 -3.89
C VAL A 134 -5.80 -4.27 -4.51
N TYR A 135 -5.12 -3.13 -4.59
CA TYR A 135 -3.68 -3.06 -4.79
C TYR A 135 -3.02 -2.88 -3.43
N LEU A 136 -2.03 -3.71 -3.11
CA LEU A 136 -1.39 -3.74 -1.80
C LEU A 136 0.13 -3.87 -1.94
N ASP A 137 0.88 -3.00 -1.27
CA ASP A 137 2.32 -3.16 -1.19
C ASP A 137 2.71 -4.43 -0.43
N VAL A 138 3.72 -5.14 -0.93
CA VAL A 138 4.25 -6.38 -0.30
C VAL A 138 4.71 -6.18 1.15
N GLY A 139 5.03 -4.94 1.54
CA GLY A 139 5.39 -4.53 2.90
C GLY A 139 4.22 -4.36 3.87
N ILE A 140 2.99 -4.70 3.47
CA ILE A 140 1.81 -4.56 4.34
C ILE A 140 1.58 -5.83 5.16
N LEU A 141 1.56 -5.66 6.47
CA LEU A 141 0.98 -6.61 7.40
C LEU A 141 -0.52 -6.29 7.56
N GLN A 142 -1.38 -7.11 6.97
CA GLN A 142 -2.82 -6.86 6.93
C GLN A 142 -3.53 -7.50 8.14
N PHE A 143 -4.26 -6.69 8.93
CA PHE A 143 -5.04 -7.15 10.10
C PHE A 143 -6.53 -6.86 9.97
N GLY A 144 -6.90 -5.77 9.31
CA GLY A 144 -8.27 -5.41 9.00
C GLY A 144 -8.90 -6.36 7.99
N ASP A 145 -10.22 -6.44 7.99
CA ASP A 145 -10.98 -7.37 7.17
C ASP A 145 -11.24 -6.80 5.76
N LEU A 146 -10.34 -7.12 4.81
CA LEU A 146 -10.50 -6.72 3.40
C LEU A 146 -11.79 -7.31 2.79
N ASP A 147 -12.20 -8.50 3.22
CA ASP A 147 -13.40 -9.15 2.68
C ASP A 147 -14.67 -8.43 3.09
N TRP A 148 -14.73 -7.98 4.34
CA TRP A 148 -15.80 -7.15 4.85
C TRP A 148 -15.90 -5.84 4.07
N ILE A 149 -14.81 -5.10 3.90
CA ILE A 149 -14.85 -3.79 3.21
C ILE A 149 -15.27 -3.98 1.74
N TRP A 150 -14.78 -5.03 1.08
CA TRP A 150 -15.15 -5.36 -0.29
C TRP A 150 -16.64 -5.71 -0.40
N THR A 151 -17.09 -6.64 0.43
CA THR A 151 -18.45 -7.21 0.32
C THR A 151 -19.52 -6.25 0.81
N GLN A 152 -19.26 -5.48 1.87
CA GLN A 152 -20.24 -4.58 2.46
C GLN A 152 -20.27 -3.21 1.78
N HIS A 153 -19.11 -2.76 1.25
CA HIS A 153 -18.99 -1.42 0.69
C HIS A 153 -18.69 -1.45 -0.80
N ILE A 154 -17.52 -1.92 -1.23
CA ILE A 154 -17.03 -1.68 -2.60
C ILE A 154 -17.82 -2.42 -3.68
N ALA A 155 -18.12 -3.70 -3.47
CA ALA A 155 -18.89 -4.52 -4.42
C ALA A 155 -20.40 -4.45 -4.17
N ASN A 156 -20.85 -3.76 -3.11
CA ASN A 156 -22.25 -3.65 -2.76
C ASN A 156 -22.88 -2.44 -3.47
N PRO A 157 -23.79 -2.63 -4.44
CA PRO A 157 -24.42 -1.52 -5.15
C PRO A 157 -25.33 -0.65 -4.27
N SER A 158 -25.70 -1.11 -3.07
CA SER A 158 -26.47 -0.32 -2.10
C SER A 158 -25.58 0.54 -1.20
N SER A 159 -24.28 0.28 -1.16
CA SER A 159 -23.32 1.14 -0.48
C SER A 159 -23.03 2.37 -1.35
N PRO A 160 -22.87 3.56 -0.75
CA PRO A 160 -22.45 4.72 -1.51
C PRO A 160 -20.98 4.62 -1.93
N TYR A 161 -20.16 3.82 -1.25
CA TYR A 161 -18.72 3.76 -1.45
C TYR A 161 -18.30 2.76 -2.53
N ASP A 162 -17.46 3.20 -3.45
CA ASP A 162 -16.87 2.36 -4.52
C ASP A 162 -15.32 2.46 -4.58
N PHE A 163 -14.74 3.22 -3.64
CA PHE A 163 -13.31 3.37 -3.42
C PHE A 163 -13.00 3.32 -1.92
N ALA A 164 -11.89 2.67 -1.52
CA ALA A 164 -11.34 2.72 -0.18
C ALA A 164 -9.81 2.89 -0.20
N GLY A 165 -9.29 3.62 0.78
CA GLY A 165 -7.86 3.86 0.90
C GLY A 165 -7.49 4.62 2.17
N PHE A 166 -6.28 5.17 2.17
CA PHE A 166 -5.76 5.97 3.28
C PHE A 166 -5.45 7.40 2.82
N THR A 167 -5.48 8.36 3.73
CA THR A 167 -5.03 9.73 3.50
C THR A 167 -3.96 10.13 4.51
N MET A 168 -2.93 10.86 4.07
CA MET A 168 -1.89 11.41 4.96
C MET A 168 -2.23 12.78 5.56
N GLY A 169 -3.32 13.41 5.11
CA GLY A 169 -3.79 14.70 5.61
C GLY A 169 -5.28 14.68 5.91
N ASP A 170 -5.72 15.67 6.68
CA ASP A 170 -7.12 15.95 6.93
C ASP A 170 -7.68 16.91 5.88
N ALA A 171 -8.99 16.94 5.72
CA ALA A 171 -9.61 17.93 4.85
C ALA A 171 -9.39 19.36 5.35
N PRO A 172 -9.17 20.34 4.46
CA PRO A 172 -9.21 20.25 2.99
C PRO A 172 -7.91 19.74 2.32
N GLU A 173 -6.87 19.45 3.09
CA GLU A 173 -5.55 19.02 2.63
C GLU A 173 -5.41 17.48 2.51
N LEU A 174 -6.52 16.78 2.22
CA LEU A 174 -6.54 15.32 2.00
C LEU A 174 -5.52 14.91 0.94
N SER A 175 -4.75 13.86 1.17
CA SER A 175 -3.82 13.34 0.16
C SER A 175 -3.88 11.82 0.21
N ILE A 176 -4.65 11.25 -0.70
CA ILE A 176 -4.86 9.79 -0.75
C ILE A 176 -3.55 9.12 -1.14
N VAL A 177 -3.07 8.23 -0.28
CA VAL A 177 -1.78 7.55 -0.42
C VAL A 177 -1.89 6.21 -1.13
N ASN A 178 -0.75 5.68 -1.57
CA ASN A 178 -0.75 4.66 -2.63
C ASN A 178 -0.27 3.25 -2.27
N PHE A 179 0.04 3.00 -1.01
CA PHE A 179 0.47 1.67 -0.56
C PHE A 179 -0.68 0.66 -0.47
N SER A 180 -1.94 1.13 -0.45
CA SER A 180 -3.15 0.32 -0.37
C SER A 180 -4.34 1.06 -0.98
N PHE A 181 -4.92 0.50 -2.04
CA PHE A 181 -6.14 1.01 -2.68
C PHE A 181 -7.11 -0.14 -2.86
N MET A 182 -8.40 0.07 -2.61
CA MET A 182 -9.44 -0.85 -3.03
C MET A 182 -10.46 -0.09 -3.88
N ALA A 183 -10.85 -0.65 -5.02
CA ALA A 183 -11.83 -0.02 -5.89
C ALA A 183 -12.61 -1.05 -6.69
N ALA A 184 -13.83 -0.68 -7.07
CA ALA A 184 -14.53 -1.37 -8.15
C ALA A 184 -13.76 -1.19 -9.47
N ALA A 185 -14.01 -2.07 -10.45
CA ALA A 185 -13.53 -1.84 -11.81
C ALA A 185 -14.11 -0.53 -12.36
N ASP A 186 -13.37 0.12 -13.27
CA ASP A 186 -13.76 1.38 -13.92
C ASP A 186 -14.06 2.53 -12.93
N ASN A 187 -13.41 2.51 -11.75
CA ASN A 187 -13.62 3.55 -10.75
C ASN A 187 -13.22 4.94 -11.29
N PRO A 188 -14.12 5.94 -11.26
CA PRO A 188 -13.91 7.22 -11.95
C PRO A 188 -12.83 8.11 -11.31
N LEU A 189 -12.56 7.95 -10.01
CA LEU A 189 -11.43 8.63 -9.35
C LEU A 189 -10.10 8.03 -9.82
N VAL A 190 -10.01 6.71 -9.83
CA VAL A 190 -8.82 5.98 -10.29
C VAL A 190 -8.55 6.27 -11.77
N GLU A 191 -9.60 6.35 -12.60
CA GLU A 191 -9.49 6.64 -14.02
C GLU A 191 -8.85 8.00 -14.27
N ARG A 192 -9.32 9.03 -13.56
CA ARG A 192 -8.78 10.39 -13.68
C ARG A 192 -7.36 10.50 -13.16
N ALA A 193 -7.07 9.88 -12.01
CA ALA A 193 -5.71 9.79 -11.49
C ALA A 193 -4.78 9.10 -12.51
N HIS A 194 -5.25 8.07 -13.20
CA HIS A 194 -4.51 7.38 -14.24
C HIS A 194 -4.27 8.25 -15.49
N ARG A 195 -5.30 8.94 -15.98
CA ARG A 195 -5.17 9.88 -17.12
C ARG A 195 -4.14 10.98 -16.83
N ILE A 196 -4.21 11.57 -15.64
CA ILE A 196 -3.24 12.58 -15.18
C ILE A 196 -1.83 11.99 -15.12
N LEU A 197 -1.67 10.80 -14.52
CA LEU A 197 -0.37 10.14 -14.41
C LEU A 197 0.22 9.85 -15.80
N LEU A 198 -0.53 9.24 -16.71
CA LEU A 198 -0.06 8.97 -18.07
C LEU A 198 0.38 10.25 -18.78
N LYS A 199 -0.37 11.35 -18.58
CA LYS A 199 -0.03 12.65 -19.16
C LYS A 199 1.29 13.20 -18.66
N MET A 200 1.56 13.10 -17.37
CA MET A 200 2.80 13.57 -16.78
C MET A 200 4.02 12.78 -17.28
N TRP A 201 3.81 11.52 -17.66
CA TRP A 201 4.83 10.64 -18.20
C TRP A 201 5.11 10.82 -19.71
N GLU A 202 4.37 11.67 -20.43
CA GLU A 202 4.63 11.93 -21.85
C GLU A 202 6.04 12.53 -22.05
N GLY A 203 6.88 11.82 -22.83
CA GLY A 203 8.26 12.23 -23.08
C GLY A 203 9.20 12.12 -21.88
N LYS A 204 8.83 11.37 -20.83
CA LYS A 204 9.62 11.19 -19.60
C LYS A 204 10.03 9.73 -19.41
N SER A 205 11.23 9.53 -18.88
CA SER A 205 11.77 8.22 -18.44
C SER A 205 11.97 8.13 -16.92
N SER A 206 11.78 9.23 -16.20
CA SER A 206 11.85 9.29 -14.73
C SER A 206 10.90 10.35 -14.19
N THR A 207 10.70 10.37 -12.87
CA THR A 207 9.78 11.30 -12.21
C THR A 207 10.39 12.66 -11.86
N ALA A 208 11.66 12.90 -12.20
CA ALA A 208 12.36 14.13 -11.86
C ALA A 208 11.67 15.38 -12.47
N GLY A 209 11.41 16.36 -11.62
CA GLY A 209 10.75 17.62 -11.96
C GLY A 209 9.26 17.51 -12.25
N MET A 210 8.62 16.36 -11.99
CA MET A 210 7.19 16.19 -12.27
C MET A 210 6.29 16.97 -11.29
N HIS A 211 6.75 17.29 -10.09
CA HIS A 211 6.04 18.14 -9.13
C HIS A 211 5.65 19.51 -9.73
N GLY A 212 6.49 20.04 -10.63
CA GLY A 212 6.24 21.31 -11.33
C GLY A 212 5.30 21.18 -12.54
N HIS A 213 4.79 19.99 -12.85
CA HIS A 213 3.91 19.78 -14.00
C HIS A 213 2.56 20.49 -13.76
N PRO A 214 1.99 21.23 -14.75
CA PRO A 214 0.75 22.00 -14.56
C PRO A 214 -0.44 21.18 -14.05
N LEU A 215 -0.50 19.89 -14.37
CA LEU A 215 -1.55 18.98 -13.90
C LEU A 215 -1.46 18.63 -12.40
N VAL A 216 -0.38 18.96 -11.70
CA VAL A 216 -0.23 18.68 -10.27
C VAL A 216 0.34 19.85 -9.46
N ALA A 217 0.85 20.90 -10.10
CA ALA A 217 1.42 22.07 -9.42
C ALA A 217 0.42 22.83 -8.50
N HIS A 218 -0.88 22.55 -8.65
CA HIS A 218 -1.96 23.08 -7.82
C HIS A 218 -2.26 22.21 -6.58
N VAL A 219 -1.57 21.07 -6.43
CA VAL A 219 -1.64 20.16 -5.29
C VAL A 219 -0.47 20.48 -4.36
N PRO A 220 -0.67 20.57 -3.04
CA PRO A 220 0.43 20.80 -2.11
C PRO A 220 1.52 19.73 -2.22
N LEU A 221 2.78 20.17 -2.16
CA LEU A 221 3.93 19.28 -2.11
C LEU A 221 3.87 18.37 -0.88
N LEU A 222 4.39 17.15 -1.03
CA LEU A 222 4.59 16.27 0.10
C LEU A 222 5.71 16.84 0.98
N ARG A 223 5.39 17.09 2.24
CA ARG A 223 6.32 17.68 3.20
C ARG A 223 7.23 16.63 3.81
N VAL A 224 8.52 16.92 3.89
CA VAL A 224 9.47 16.14 4.68
C VAL A 224 9.68 16.76 6.06
N PRO A 225 9.84 15.96 7.13
CA PRO A 225 10.04 16.50 8.49
C PRO A 225 11.31 17.33 8.62
N GLN A 226 12.33 16.98 7.82
CA GLN A 226 13.60 17.69 7.73
C GLN A 226 14.22 17.41 6.36
N GLU A 227 14.91 18.40 5.80
CA GLU A 227 15.75 18.18 4.61
C GLU A 227 17.00 17.37 4.98
N VAL A 228 17.28 16.31 4.24
CA VAL A 228 18.40 15.40 4.53
C VAL A 228 19.30 15.27 3.30
N GLU A 229 20.61 15.39 3.47
CA GLU A 229 21.57 14.95 2.45
C GLU A 229 21.88 13.47 2.65
N VAL A 230 21.71 12.69 1.59
CA VAL A 230 22.04 11.26 1.58
C VAL A 230 22.95 10.93 0.41
N ASP A 231 23.79 9.92 0.58
CA ASP A 231 24.53 9.37 -0.54
C ASP A 231 23.56 8.58 -1.45
N ASP A 232 23.64 8.86 -2.75
CA ASP A 232 22.97 8.21 -3.85
C ASP A 232 24.04 7.67 -4.79
N GLU A 233 24.00 6.36 -5.00
CA GLU A 233 25.04 5.64 -5.74
C GLU A 233 25.14 6.09 -7.20
N ALA A 234 24.08 6.68 -7.76
CA ALA A 234 24.05 7.14 -9.15
C ALA A 234 24.47 8.61 -9.33
N SER A 235 24.26 9.47 -8.32
CA SER A 235 24.43 10.93 -8.44
C SER A 235 25.31 11.59 -7.38
N GLY A 236 25.87 10.82 -6.44
CA GLY A 236 26.68 11.35 -5.34
C GLY A 236 25.80 11.80 -4.17
N LYS A 237 25.89 13.06 -3.74
CA LYS A 237 25.02 13.55 -2.66
C LYS A 237 23.65 13.96 -3.19
N MET A 238 22.61 13.35 -2.66
CA MET A 238 21.20 13.65 -2.93
C MET A 238 20.59 14.39 -1.73
N LYS A 239 20.22 15.66 -1.91
CA LYS A 239 19.30 16.35 -0.98
C LYS A 239 17.91 15.72 -1.12
N ILE A 240 17.26 15.34 -0.03
CA ILE A 240 15.85 14.98 0.02
C ILE A 240 15.10 16.18 0.62
N ASP A 241 14.30 16.84 -0.20
CA ASP A 241 13.41 17.95 0.14
C ASP A 241 11.98 17.65 -0.34
N ASP A 242 11.07 18.59 -0.13
CA ASP A 242 9.66 18.45 -0.50
C ASP A 242 9.46 18.17 -1.99
N GLU A 243 10.24 18.83 -2.86
CA GLU A 243 10.15 18.65 -4.32
C GLU A 243 10.55 17.23 -4.72
N ARG A 244 11.69 16.73 -4.21
CA ARG A 244 12.15 15.38 -4.54
C ARG A 244 11.27 14.29 -3.93
N MET A 245 10.75 14.51 -2.72
CA MET A 245 9.77 13.60 -2.14
C MET A 245 8.49 13.55 -2.98
N THR A 246 8.07 14.72 -3.48
CA THR A 246 6.90 14.84 -4.37
C THR A 246 7.12 14.15 -5.71
N ASP A 247 8.29 14.33 -6.34
CA ASP A 247 8.66 13.61 -7.57
C ASP A 247 8.71 12.09 -7.36
N TYR A 248 9.29 11.63 -6.25
CA TYR A 248 9.34 10.21 -5.93
C TYR A 248 7.95 9.59 -5.78
N ALA A 249 7.01 10.31 -5.20
CA ALA A 249 5.65 9.86 -4.95
C ALA A 249 4.64 10.50 -5.92
N ILE A 250 5.03 10.76 -7.17
CA ILE A 250 4.23 11.52 -8.11
C ILE A 250 2.85 10.90 -8.40
N GLN A 251 2.72 9.59 -8.26
CA GLN A 251 1.46 8.89 -8.41
C GLN A 251 0.41 9.29 -7.33
N ILE A 252 0.87 9.65 -6.13
CA ILE A 252 0.03 10.26 -5.07
C ILE A 252 -0.42 11.65 -5.51
N GLN A 253 0.43 12.43 -6.16
CA GLN A 253 0.07 13.76 -6.68
C GLN A 253 -0.97 13.68 -7.79
N ALA A 254 -0.89 12.68 -8.68
CA ALA A 254 -1.91 12.45 -9.69
C ALA A 254 -3.28 12.12 -9.07
N MET A 255 -3.31 11.33 -8.00
CA MET A 255 -4.53 11.10 -7.20
C MET A 255 -5.00 12.39 -6.52
N GLY A 256 -4.06 13.12 -5.90
CA GLY A 256 -4.27 14.39 -5.23
C GLY A 256 -4.87 15.47 -6.11
N ALA A 257 -4.49 15.47 -7.40
CA ALA A 257 -5.08 16.32 -8.44
C ALA A 257 -6.50 15.84 -8.78
N ALA A 258 -6.70 14.54 -9.06
CA ALA A 258 -8.01 13.99 -9.40
C ALA A 258 -9.10 14.31 -8.35
N GLN A 259 -8.77 14.20 -7.06
CA GLN A 259 -9.69 14.52 -5.94
C GLN A 259 -9.96 16.03 -5.76
N ARG A 260 -9.20 16.92 -6.40
CA ARG A 260 -9.30 18.39 -6.31
C ARG A 260 -9.75 19.03 -7.61
N TRP A 261 -10.03 18.22 -8.61
CA TRP A 261 -10.37 18.67 -9.95
C TRP A 261 -11.89 18.73 -10.13
N VAL A 262 -12.37 19.76 -10.82
CA VAL A 262 -13.73 19.83 -11.36
C VAL A 262 -13.67 19.96 -12.88
N ASP A 263 -14.40 19.11 -13.58
CA ASP A 263 -14.53 19.12 -15.03
C ASP A 263 -16.03 19.13 -15.38
N ASP A 264 -16.56 20.32 -15.67
CA ASP A 264 -17.99 20.51 -15.96
C ASP A 264 -18.40 19.86 -17.30
N GLU A 265 -17.46 19.68 -18.25
CA GLU A 265 -17.74 19.05 -19.54
C GLU A 265 -17.91 17.53 -19.40
N GLU A 266 -17.07 16.90 -18.57
CA GLU A 266 -17.14 15.46 -18.27
C GLU A 266 -18.00 15.13 -17.04
N GLY A 267 -18.60 16.14 -16.39
CA GLY A 267 -19.45 15.96 -15.21
C GLY A 267 -18.70 15.47 -13.95
N TRP A 268 -17.42 15.82 -13.82
CA TRP A 268 -16.59 15.45 -12.67
C TRP A 268 -16.57 16.51 -11.59
N ASP A 269 -16.81 16.08 -10.36
CA ASP A 269 -16.56 16.86 -9.15
C ASP A 269 -15.80 15.99 -8.16
N GLY A 270 -14.47 16.12 -8.18
CA GLY A 270 -13.57 15.36 -7.32
C GLY A 270 -13.83 15.56 -5.83
N PRO A 271 -13.95 16.82 -5.34
CA PRO A 271 -14.30 17.08 -3.95
C PRO A 271 -15.61 16.44 -3.51
N LYS A 272 -16.66 16.52 -4.33
CA LYS A 272 -17.94 15.85 -4.05
C LYS A 272 -17.79 14.34 -4.06
N TYR A 273 -17.11 13.79 -5.06
CA TYR A 273 -16.92 12.34 -5.16
C TYR A 273 -16.20 11.81 -3.92
N VAL A 274 -15.06 12.38 -3.55
CA VAL A 274 -14.29 11.89 -2.39
C VAL A 274 -15.11 11.96 -1.11
N ARG A 275 -15.89 13.02 -0.91
CA ARG A 275 -16.78 13.14 0.26
C ARG A 275 -17.87 12.06 0.30
N GLU A 276 -18.46 11.72 -0.85
CA GLU A 276 -19.68 10.93 -0.91
C GLU A 276 -19.44 9.45 -1.26
N LYS A 277 -18.28 9.13 -1.86
CA LYS A 277 -17.99 7.83 -2.50
C LYS A 277 -16.70 7.17 -2.01
N ALA A 278 -15.83 7.89 -1.30
CA ALA A 278 -14.57 7.32 -0.79
C ALA A 278 -14.65 6.92 0.68
N TRP A 279 -14.29 5.68 0.98
CA TRP A 279 -14.03 5.19 2.33
C TRP A 279 -12.56 5.43 2.69
N LEU A 280 -12.27 6.57 3.32
CA LEU A 280 -10.90 6.93 3.67
C LEU A 280 -10.63 6.74 5.16
N LEU A 281 -9.45 6.18 5.47
CA LEU A 281 -8.90 6.12 6.82
C LEU A 281 -7.67 7.02 6.94
N SER A 282 -7.38 7.47 8.16
CA SER A 282 -6.13 8.15 8.48
C SER A 282 -4.96 7.17 8.24
N MET A 283 -3.96 7.59 7.46
CA MET A 283 -2.73 6.80 7.26
C MET A 283 -2.01 6.58 8.59
N LEU A 284 -1.96 7.61 9.43
CA LEU A 284 -1.28 7.55 10.72
C LEU A 284 -1.94 6.51 11.64
N ASP A 285 -3.25 6.64 11.83
CA ASP A 285 -3.99 5.77 12.75
C ASP A 285 -4.30 4.39 12.15
N GLY A 286 -4.32 4.29 10.83
CA GLY A 286 -4.73 3.10 10.10
C GLY A 286 -3.60 2.23 9.58
N ALA A 287 -2.36 2.73 9.51
CA ALA A 287 -1.22 1.97 9.00
C ALA A 287 0.12 2.24 9.73
N PHE A 288 0.25 3.37 10.44
CA PHE A 288 1.52 3.86 11.01
C PHE A 288 1.47 4.03 12.54
N VAL A 289 0.51 3.38 13.23
CA VAL A 289 0.38 3.43 14.70
C VAL A 289 1.68 3.05 15.41
N HIS A 290 2.37 2.00 14.94
CA HIS A 290 3.66 1.58 15.48
C HIS A 290 4.74 2.67 15.41
N GLU A 291 4.76 3.48 14.35
CA GLU A 291 5.70 4.58 14.18
C GLU A 291 5.39 5.70 15.19
N GLN A 292 4.12 6.06 15.36
CA GLN A 292 3.72 7.06 16.37
C GLN A 292 4.09 6.61 17.80
N MET A 293 3.90 5.33 18.12
CA MET A 293 4.15 4.79 19.47
C MET A 293 5.64 4.67 19.81
N THR A 294 6.52 4.62 18.81
CA THR A 294 7.97 4.50 19.02
C THR A 294 8.73 5.75 18.60
N SER A 295 8.03 6.87 18.37
CA SER A 295 8.63 8.13 17.91
C SER A 295 9.44 7.94 16.62
N TRP A 296 8.90 7.16 15.68
CA TRP A 296 9.49 6.87 14.37
C TRP A 296 10.86 6.17 14.43
N SER A 297 11.16 5.51 15.56
CA SER A 297 12.41 4.76 15.72
C SER A 297 12.22 3.31 15.29
N GLY A 298 12.77 2.96 14.12
CA GLY A 298 12.80 1.57 13.62
C GLY A 298 13.58 0.62 14.53
N GLN A 299 14.71 1.07 15.10
CA GLN A 299 15.48 0.28 16.05
C GLN A 299 14.65 -0.04 17.31
N LYS A 300 13.96 0.94 17.87
CA LYS A 300 13.08 0.71 19.03
C LYS A 300 11.95 -0.27 18.70
N GLN A 301 11.36 -0.19 17.51
CA GLN A 301 10.35 -1.15 17.07
C GLN A 301 10.93 -2.56 17.00
N PHE A 302 12.11 -2.70 16.41
CA PHE A 302 12.80 -3.98 16.28
C PHE A 302 13.13 -4.59 17.64
N ASP A 303 13.68 -3.80 18.56
CA ASP A 303 14.04 -4.26 19.91
C ASP A 303 12.78 -4.72 20.66
N LEU A 304 11.72 -3.91 20.67
CA LEU A 304 10.45 -4.25 21.32
C LEU A 304 9.81 -5.52 20.75
N LEU A 305 9.79 -5.68 19.42
CA LEU A 305 9.21 -6.85 18.77
C LEU A 305 10.08 -8.10 18.91
N SER A 306 11.38 -7.94 19.20
CA SER A 306 12.30 -9.06 19.44
C SER A 306 12.27 -9.56 20.89
N MET A 307 11.60 -8.85 21.80
CA MET A 307 11.51 -9.26 23.21
C MET A 307 10.66 -10.52 23.37
N ASP A 308 11.08 -11.40 24.27
CA ASP A 308 10.28 -12.51 24.74
C ASP A 308 9.05 -12.00 25.52
N LEU A 309 7.93 -12.70 25.33
CA LEU A 309 6.76 -12.58 26.18
C LEU A 309 7.11 -13.01 27.61
N PRO A 310 6.53 -12.38 28.65
CA PRO A 310 6.74 -12.82 30.02
C PRO A 310 6.28 -14.27 30.21
N ALA A 311 7.00 -15.03 31.04
CA ALA A 311 6.55 -16.37 31.37
C ALA A 311 5.24 -16.30 32.19
N PRO A 312 4.42 -17.37 32.20
CA PRO A 312 3.20 -17.39 32.99
C PRO A 312 3.47 -17.09 34.47
N GLY A 313 2.91 -15.98 34.96
CA GLY A 313 3.05 -15.53 36.35
C GLY A 313 4.12 -14.47 36.59
N ASP A 314 4.96 -14.17 35.60
CA ASP A 314 5.94 -13.09 35.69
C ASP A 314 5.26 -11.72 35.50
N GLU A 315 5.76 -10.69 36.20
CA GLU A 315 5.36 -9.31 35.96
C GLU A 315 6.02 -8.76 34.69
N GLU A 316 5.26 -8.02 33.88
CA GLU A 316 5.81 -7.31 32.71
C GLU A 316 6.82 -6.23 33.13
N THR A 317 7.96 -6.17 32.46
CA THR A 317 8.80 -4.97 32.51
C THR A 317 8.13 -3.78 31.83
N ALA A 318 8.63 -2.56 32.04
CA ALA A 318 8.11 -1.37 31.37
C ALA A 318 8.23 -1.47 29.83
N GLU A 319 9.34 -2.03 29.35
CA GLU A 319 9.60 -2.29 27.93
C GLU A 319 8.66 -3.37 27.37
N GLN A 320 8.42 -4.46 28.10
CA GLN A 320 7.44 -5.48 27.71
C GLN A 320 6.03 -4.90 27.63
N ALA A 321 5.63 -4.08 28.63
CA ALA A 321 4.34 -3.40 28.60
C ALA A 321 4.21 -2.45 27.41
N LEU A 322 5.31 -1.81 26.97
CA LEU A 322 5.33 -1.01 25.75
C LEU A 322 5.23 -1.88 24.48
N ALA A 323 5.97 -2.98 24.41
CA ALA A 323 5.91 -3.93 23.30
C ALA A 323 4.49 -4.50 23.13
N ARG A 324 3.85 -4.88 24.23
CA ARG A 324 2.44 -5.30 24.24
C ARG A 324 1.52 -4.22 23.69
N LYS A 325 1.66 -2.98 24.18
CA LYS A 325 0.85 -1.85 23.69
C LYS A 325 1.04 -1.63 22.19
N VAL A 326 2.26 -1.78 21.66
CA VAL A 326 2.51 -1.67 20.21
C VAL A 326 1.75 -2.77 19.45
N VAL A 327 1.84 -4.04 19.87
CA VAL A 327 1.12 -5.14 19.22
C VAL A 327 -0.40 -4.93 19.31
N GLU A 328 -0.93 -4.64 20.50
CA GLU A 328 -2.37 -4.36 20.70
C GLU A 328 -2.85 -3.16 19.88
N GLY A 329 -2.05 -2.10 19.79
CA GLY A 329 -2.35 -0.92 18.98
C GLY A 329 -2.41 -1.26 17.49
N VAL A 330 -1.42 -1.99 16.99
CA VAL A 330 -1.36 -2.38 15.58
C VAL A 330 -2.50 -3.33 15.21
N VAL A 331 -2.75 -4.37 16.01
CA VAL A 331 -3.73 -5.41 15.63
C VAL A 331 -5.17 -4.98 15.97
N GLY A 332 -5.36 -4.36 17.14
CA GLY A 332 -6.69 -4.04 17.66
C GLY A 332 -7.23 -2.67 17.26
N LYS A 333 -6.36 -1.73 16.86
CA LYS A 333 -6.77 -0.33 16.57
C LYS A 333 -6.44 0.12 15.13
N SER A 334 -5.34 -0.36 14.56
CA SER A 334 -4.96 -0.06 13.17
C SER A 334 -5.74 -0.91 12.16
N TRP A 335 -5.63 -0.60 10.86
CA TRP A 335 -6.11 -1.49 9.78
C TRP A 335 -5.01 -2.42 9.29
N CYS A 336 -3.80 -1.90 9.18
CA CYS A 336 -2.62 -2.66 8.82
C CYS A 336 -1.39 -2.10 9.53
N LEU A 337 -0.25 -2.74 9.32
CA LEU A 337 1.06 -2.15 9.58
C LEU A 337 1.79 -2.05 8.25
N LYS A 338 2.22 -0.84 7.89
CA LYS A 338 3.01 -0.60 6.70
C LYS A 338 4.50 -0.56 7.06
N LEU A 339 5.26 -1.52 6.54
CA LEU A 339 6.71 -1.47 6.60
C LEU A 339 7.25 -0.43 5.60
N SER A 340 7.82 0.63 6.14
CA SER A 340 8.54 1.66 5.38
C SER A 340 9.84 1.11 4.81
N HIS A 341 10.13 1.42 3.55
CA HIS A 341 11.38 1.13 2.84
C HIS A 341 11.74 2.32 1.95
N GLY A 342 12.89 2.29 1.29
CA GLY A 342 13.25 3.30 0.29
C GLY A 342 13.55 4.67 0.90
N ILE A 343 12.97 5.73 0.35
CA ILE A 343 13.30 7.12 0.73
C ILE A 343 12.97 7.43 2.20
N SER A 344 11.97 6.75 2.78
CA SER A 344 11.58 6.95 4.18
C SER A 344 12.70 6.62 5.16
N ALA A 345 13.51 5.58 4.91
CA ALA A 345 14.64 5.24 5.78
C ALA A 345 15.70 6.35 5.79
N LYS A 346 15.91 6.97 4.63
CA LYS A 346 16.83 8.08 4.46
C LYS A 346 16.34 9.33 5.19
N LEU A 347 15.04 9.60 5.19
CA LEU A 347 14.42 10.75 5.86
C LEU A 347 14.53 10.74 7.38
N PHE A 348 14.47 9.56 8.02
CA PHE A 348 14.51 9.44 9.48
C PHE A 348 15.88 9.07 10.04
N GLY A 349 16.93 9.05 9.20
CA GLY A 349 18.32 8.92 9.64
C GLY A 349 18.70 7.57 10.25
N GLY A 350 17.93 6.50 9.97
CA GLY A 350 18.17 5.16 10.51
C GLY A 350 17.38 4.06 9.79
N ASP A 351 17.75 2.80 10.06
CA ASP A 351 17.05 1.65 9.50
C ASP A 351 15.60 1.61 10.02
N THR A 352 14.65 1.51 9.09
CA THR A 352 13.24 1.23 9.43
C THR A 352 13.10 -0.21 9.93
N LEU A 353 11.98 -0.53 10.57
CA LEU A 353 11.69 -1.92 10.98
C LEU A 353 11.78 -2.90 9.81
N GLY A 354 11.27 -2.52 8.62
CA GLY A 354 11.35 -3.35 7.42
C GLY A 354 12.79 -3.65 6.97
N MET A 355 13.70 -2.69 7.12
CA MET A 355 15.13 -2.88 6.84
C MET A 355 15.81 -3.75 7.89
N LEU A 356 15.48 -3.58 9.17
CA LEU A 356 16.02 -4.40 10.24
C LEU A 356 15.58 -5.86 10.11
N TRP A 357 14.30 -6.13 9.80
CA TRP A 357 13.83 -7.48 9.51
C TRP A 357 14.46 -8.10 8.25
N ARG A 358 14.84 -7.28 7.27
CA ARG A 358 15.64 -7.75 6.13
C ARG A 358 17.05 -8.14 6.56
N LYS A 359 17.69 -7.33 7.41
CA LYS A 359 19.07 -7.53 7.88
C LYS A 359 19.20 -8.73 8.83
N TYR A 360 18.19 -8.93 9.68
CA TYR A 360 18.12 -10.00 10.66
C TYR A 360 16.99 -10.98 10.29
N ASP A 361 17.18 -11.73 9.21
CA ASP A 361 16.14 -12.64 8.71
C ASP A 361 15.69 -13.65 9.79
N GLY A 362 14.38 -13.87 9.85
CA GLY A 362 13.70 -14.73 10.84
C GLY A 362 13.38 -14.05 12.17
N SER A 363 13.89 -12.84 12.42
CA SER A 363 13.60 -12.10 13.67
C SER A 363 12.13 -11.67 13.81
N ASP A 364 11.41 -11.51 12.70
CA ASP A 364 10.03 -11.05 12.68
C ASP A 364 9.01 -12.11 13.09
N ASN A 365 9.41 -13.39 13.22
CA ASN A 365 8.49 -14.50 13.43
C ASN A 365 8.99 -15.53 14.46
N VAL A 366 9.78 -15.10 15.44
CA VAL A 366 10.26 -15.97 16.51
C VAL A 366 9.12 -16.33 17.46
N ASP A 367 8.87 -17.62 17.66
CA ASP A 367 7.87 -18.10 18.62
C ASP A 367 8.16 -17.59 20.03
N GLY A 368 7.13 -17.13 20.74
CA GLY A 368 7.28 -16.57 22.09
C GLY A 368 7.73 -15.12 22.18
N THR A 369 8.01 -14.44 21.07
CA THR A 369 8.26 -12.99 21.07
C THR A 369 7.03 -12.17 20.70
N TYR A 370 7.09 -10.85 20.92
CA TYR A 370 6.07 -9.92 20.44
C TYR A 370 5.94 -9.88 18.91
N GLY A 371 7.05 -10.09 18.18
CA GLY A 371 7.07 -10.26 16.73
C GLY A 371 6.34 -11.54 16.30
N GLY A 372 6.59 -12.66 16.98
CA GLY A 372 5.83 -13.89 16.79
C GLY A 372 4.34 -13.71 17.09
N TRP A 373 3.99 -13.00 18.16
CA TRP A 373 2.58 -12.70 18.51
C TRP A 373 1.90 -11.87 17.43
N LEU A 374 2.60 -10.86 16.89
CA LEU A 374 2.13 -10.04 15.78
C LEU A 374 1.87 -10.88 14.52
N ARG A 375 2.80 -11.79 14.17
CA ARG A 375 2.65 -12.71 13.02
C ARG A 375 1.51 -13.70 13.20
N TRP A 376 1.38 -14.27 14.39
CA TRP A 376 0.24 -15.13 14.74
C TRP A 376 -1.07 -14.36 14.57
N ALA A 377 -1.15 -13.11 15.03
CA ALA A 377 -2.37 -12.32 14.96
C ALA A 377 -2.83 -12.06 13.51
N GLN A 378 -1.91 -11.91 12.54
CA GLN A 378 -2.26 -11.66 11.13
C GLN A 378 -3.23 -12.69 10.54
N VAL A 379 -3.11 -13.94 10.96
CA VAL A 379 -3.89 -15.07 10.43
C VAL A 379 -4.87 -15.65 11.44
N ASN A 380 -4.91 -15.15 12.68
CA ASN A 380 -5.80 -15.67 13.72
C ASN A 380 -6.80 -14.64 14.25
N ARG A 381 -6.52 -13.34 14.09
CA ARG A 381 -7.32 -12.26 14.70
C ARG A 381 -7.82 -11.26 13.66
N THR A 382 -9.01 -10.73 13.93
CA THR A 382 -9.58 -9.56 13.28
C THR A 382 -10.14 -8.62 14.34
N ARG A 383 -10.38 -7.37 13.99
CA ARG A 383 -10.98 -6.40 14.90
C ARG A 383 -12.39 -6.81 15.29
N GLU A 384 -12.76 -6.56 16.54
CA GLU A 384 -14.13 -6.78 17.00
C GLU A 384 -15.11 -5.85 16.28
N THR A 385 -14.73 -4.57 16.21
CA THR A 385 -15.51 -3.49 15.61
C THR A 385 -14.86 -3.05 14.28
N PRO A 386 -15.63 -3.00 13.18
CA PRO A 386 -15.15 -2.43 11.93
C PRO A 386 -14.71 -0.96 12.10
N PRO A 387 -13.75 -0.46 11.30
CA PRO A 387 -13.43 0.95 11.31
C PRO A 387 -14.62 1.77 10.78
N GLU A 388 -14.65 3.06 11.11
CA GLU A 388 -15.50 4.03 10.44
C GLU A 388 -14.66 4.86 9.47
N PRO A 389 -15.21 5.28 8.31
CA PRO A 389 -14.50 6.16 7.42
C PRO A 389 -14.40 7.56 8.05
N MET A 390 -13.34 8.28 7.72
CA MET A 390 -13.20 9.68 8.09
C MET A 390 -14.36 10.50 7.54
N ARG A 391 -14.88 11.43 8.34
CA ARG A 391 -15.84 12.42 7.86
C ARG A 391 -15.12 13.48 7.05
N ILE A 392 -15.44 13.57 5.78
CA ILE A 392 -14.86 14.55 4.87
C ILE A 392 -15.80 15.77 4.78
N PRO A 393 -15.41 16.97 5.25
CA PRO A 393 -16.17 18.19 5.03
C PRO A 393 -16.17 18.59 3.56
N VAL A 394 -17.03 19.55 3.20
CA VAL A 394 -16.94 20.22 1.90
C VAL A 394 -15.61 20.97 1.82
N TYR A 395 -14.91 20.85 0.70
CA TYR A 395 -13.71 21.61 0.39
C TYR A 395 -13.73 22.09 -1.06
N GLU A 396 -13.08 23.23 -1.31
CA GLU A 396 -13.04 23.82 -2.65
C GLU A 396 -12.07 23.06 -3.56
N PRO A 397 -12.40 22.91 -4.86
CA PRO A 397 -11.45 22.41 -5.84
C PRO A 397 -10.31 23.40 -6.03
N THR A 398 -9.09 22.89 -6.27
CA THR A 398 -7.93 23.73 -6.61
C THR A 398 -7.65 23.75 -8.11
N MET A 399 -8.41 23.00 -8.91
CA MET A 399 -8.36 23.05 -10.37
C MET A 399 -9.75 22.90 -11.01
N ARG A 400 -9.97 23.63 -12.10
CA ARG A 400 -11.18 23.55 -12.92
C ARG A 400 -10.82 23.51 -14.40
N GLY A 401 -11.48 22.66 -15.16
CA GLY A 401 -11.32 22.55 -16.61
C GLY A 401 -11.16 21.10 -17.07
N ARG A 402 -10.86 20.90 -18.36
CA ARG A 402 -10.69 19.57 -18.93
C ARG A 402 -9.27 19.04 -18.75
N ILE A 403 -9.13 17.75 -18.44
CA ILE A 403 -7.82 17.07 -18.49
C ILE A 403 -7.41 16.93 -19.97
N PRO A 404 -6.21 17.37 -20.39
CA PRO A 404 -5.77 17.24 -21.77
C PRO A 404 -5.76 15.78 -22.26
N GLU A 405 -6.19 15.55 -23.49
CA GLU A 405 -6.20 14.23 -24.13
C GLU A 405 -4.80 13.71 -24.43
N LEU A 406 -4.55 12.40 -24.28
CA LEU A 406 -3.27 11.75 -24.57
C LEU A 406 -2.76 12.10 -25.97
N SER A 407 -1.47 12.39 -26.06
CA SER A 407 -0.82 12.77 -27.32
C SER A 407 -0.82 11.57 -28.26
N SER A 408 -1.32 11.76 -29.47
CA SER A 408 -1.45 10.69 -30.49
C SER A 408 -0.13 10.31 -31.17
N GLN A 409 0.98 11.00 -30.84
CA GLN A 409 2.31 10.82 -31.43
C GLN A 409 3.13 9.83 -30.64
#